data_AF-A0A440UU43-F1
#
_entry.id   AF-A0A440UU43-F1
#
_cell.length_a   1.000
_cell.length_b   1.000
_cell.length_c   1.000
_cell.angle_alpha   90.00
_cell.angle_beta   90.00
_cell.angle_gamma   90.00
#
_symmetry.space_group_name_H-M   'P 1'
#
loop_
_entity.id
_entity.type
_entity.pdbx_description
1 polymer ?
#
loop_
_entity_poly.entity_id
_entity_poly.type
_entity_poly.pdbx_seq_one_letter_code
_entity_poly.pdbx_strand_id
1 'polypeptide(L)'
;TKIAPVKPAASATEDNRPDPGVPEENARRRLRSMMRPAGESAAVNLFLGQPTYLKLRETALTGNLAFFQTALADALDIDFATARSITEQSGYAALLAALKALDLSEDRAFLIAVAVHPGEFPHPQAIRLFLDRYRLLHREAALDKVRAWKAETLSRAIRGNAIETGRHASNSDDKAAGRKAS
;
A
#
# COMPACT_ATOMS: atom_id res chain seq x y z
N THR A 1 33.89 -78.65 15.49
CA THR A 1 33.32 -78.19 14.21
C THR A 1 32.00 -78.89 13.96
N LYS A 2 30.88 -78.19 14.06
CA LYS A 2 29.54 -78.72 13.71
C LYS A 2 28.71 -77.55 13.17
N ILE A 3 28.32 -77.64 11.91
CA ILE A 3 27.60 -76.63 11.11
C ILE A 3 26.21 -77.18 10.80
N ALA A 4 25.16 -76.36 11.00
CA ALA A 4 23.86 -76.39 10.31
C ALA A 4 23.04 -75.13 10.74
N PRO A 5 21.98 -74.69 10.02
CA PRO A 5 22.00 -74.16 8.64
C PRO A 5 21.21 -72.82 8.45
N VAL A 6 21.54 -72.13 7.35
CA VAL A 6 20.75 -71.25 6.44
C VAL A 6 19.49 -70.51 6.95
N LYS A 7 19.50 -69.17 6.78
CA LYS A 7 18.33 -68.39 6.30
C LYS A 7 18.80 -67.13 5.54
N PRO A 8 18.48 -66.95 4.24
CA PRO A 8 18.63 -65.67 3.56
C PRO A 8 17.33 -64.88 3.71
N ALA A 9 17.40 -63.67 4.26
CA ALA A 9 16.34 -62.68 4.13
C ALA A 9 16.78 -61.67 3.06
N ALA A 10 16.27 -61.90 1.85
CA ALA A 10 16.29 -60.91 0.80
C ALA A 10 15.27 -59.80 1.08
N SER A 11 15.46 -58.70 0.33
CA SER A 11 14.54 -57.61 -0.02
C SER A 11 14.16 -56.61 1.07
N ALA A 12 14.74 -55.42 0.98
CA ALA A 12 14.04 -54.25 0.42
C ALA A 12 15.03 -53.08 0.27
N THR A 13 15.83 -53.08 -0.79
CA THR A 13 16.34 -51.82 -1.32
C THR A 13 15.17 -51.19 -2.07
N GLU A 14 14.49 -50.25 -1.40
CA GLU A 14 13.60 -49.31 -2.06
C GLU A 14 14.37 -48.65 -3.19
N ASP A 15 14.05 -49.06 -4.41
CA ASP A 15 14.52 -48.48 -5.66
C ASP A 15 13.86 -47.11 -5.78
N ASN A 16 14.37 -46.15 -5.00
CA ASN A 16 13.98 -44.75 -5.07
C ASN A 16 14.64 -44.14 -6.31
N ARG A 17 14.22 -44.61 -7.49
CA ARG A 17 14.64 -44.02 -8.76
C ARG A 17 13.97 -42.65 -8.81
N PRO A 18 14.74 -41.55 -8.76
CA PRO A 18 14.16 -40.23 -8.90
C PRO A 18 13.47 -40.15 -10.26
N ASP A 19 12.21 -39.72 -10.27
CA ASP A 19 11.41 -39.60 -11.49
C ASP A 19 12.21 -38.80 -12.56
N PRO A 20 12.35 -39.35 -13.78
CA PRO A 20 13.04 -38.68 -14.87
C PRO A 20 12.29 -37.39 -15.23
N GLY A 21 12.84 -36.26 -14.79
CA GLY A 21 12.28 -34.92 -15.01
C GLY A 21 12.42 -33.98 -13.79
N VAL A 22 12.48 -34.53 -12.58
CA VAL A 22 12.72 -33.76 -11.34
C VAL A 22 14.07 -33.04 -11.32
N PRO A 23 15.20 -33.65 -11.72
CA PRO A 23 16.48 -32.93 -11.73
C PRO A 23 16.52 -31.83 -12.81
N GLU A 24 15.88 -32.04 -13.96
CA GLU A 24 15.80 -31.03 -15.02
C GLU A 24 14.91 -29.85 -14.63
N GLU A 25 13.76 -30.10 -14.02
CA GLU A 25 12.87 -29.02 -13.58
C GLU A 25 13.50 -28.20 -12.45
N ASN A 26 14.25 -28.84 -11.56
CA ASN A 26 15.05 -28.13 -10.55
C ASN A 26 16.17 -27.29 -11.19
N ALA A 27 16.84 -27.79 -12.23
CA ALA A 27 17.83 -27.04 -12.98
C ALA A 27 17.20 -25.82 -13.70
N ARG A 28 16.05 -25.99 -14.33
CA ARG A 28 15.29 -24.91 -14.98
C ARG A 28 14.83 -23.85 -13.98
N ARG A 29 14.33 -24.24 -12.80
CA ARG A 29 13.98 -23.31 -11.72
C ARG A 29 15.19 -22.52 -11.22
N ARG A 30 16.33 -23.18 -11.04
CA ARG A 30 17.57 -22.54 -10.60
C ARG A 30 18.11 -21.56 -11.64
N LEU A 31 18.11 -21.94 -12.92
CA LEU A 31 18.45 -21.04 -14.03
C LEU A 31 17.48 -19.85 -14.10
N ARG A 32 16.17 -20.06 -13.98
CA ARG A 32 15.19 -18.96 -13.92
C ARG A 32 15.41 -18.04 -12.73
N SER A 33 15.80 -18.57 -11.56
CA SER A 33 16.12 -17.73 -10.39
C SER A 33 17.40 -16.90 -10.59
N MET A 34 18.38 -17.40 -11.33
CA MET A 34 19.63 -16.69 -11.64
C MET A 34 19.44 -15.69 -12.80
N MET A 35 18.57 -16.01 -13.75
CA MET A 35 18.25 -15.17 -14.90
C MET A 35 17.21 -14.10 -14.59
N ARG A 36 16.56 -14.14 -13.43
CA ARG A 36 15.66 -13.07 -13.01
C ARG A 36 16.51 -11.82 -12.78
N PRO A 37 16.43 -10.79 -13.63
CA PRO A 37 17.17 -9.57 -13.39
C PRO A 37 16.64 -8.97 -12.10
N ALA A 38 17.53 -8.57 -11.20
CA ALA A 38 17.20 -8.05 -9.87
C ALA A 38 16.24 -6.83 -9.90
N GLY A 39 15.98 -6.25 -11.09
CA GLY A 39 15.10 -5.10 -11.32
C GLY A 39 13.72 -5.38 -11.91
N GLU A 40 13.30 -6.64 -12.17
CA GLU A 40 12.01 -6.89 -12.85
C GLU A 40 10.78 -6.46 -12.01
N SER A 41 10.89 -6.48 -10.68
CA SER A 41 9.86 -5.94 -9.78
C SER A 41 9.70 -4.42 -9.93
N ALA A 42 10.76 -3.69 -10.29
CA ALA A 42 10.70 -2.25 -10.53
C ALA A 42 10.03 -1.90 -11.87
N ALA A 43 10.23 -2.73 -12.90
CA ALA A 43 9.64 -2.51 -14.23
C ALA A 43 8.11 -2.69 -14.24
N VAL A 44 7.59 -3.69 -13.51
CA VAL A 44 6.14 -3.94 -13.42
C VAL A 44 5.44 -2.84 -12.60
N ASN A 45 6.09 -2.33 -11.53
CA ASN A 45 5.55 -1.21 -10.75
C ASN A 45 5.58 0.13 -11.51
N LEU A 46 6.55 0.33 -12.42
CA LEU A 46 6.61 1.54 -13.24
C LEU A 46 5.36 1.74 -14.10
N PHE A 47 4.71 0.65 -14.54
CA PHE A 47 3.48 0.68 -15.35
C PHE A 47 2.22 0.83 -14.51
N LEU A 48 2.12 0.16 -13.36
CA LEU A 48 0.95 0.24 -12.48
C LEU A 48 0.81 1.63 -11.83
N GLY A 49 1.92 2.31 -11.57
CA GLY A 49 1.91 3.68 -11.03
C GLY A 49 1.66 4.78 -12.06
N GLN A 50 1.64 4.49 -13.38
CA GLN A 50 1.44 5.51 -14.42
C GLN A 50 0.08 6.22 -14.33
N PRO A 51 -1.06 5.52 -14.33
CA PRO A 51 -2.36 6.21 -14.36
C PRO A 51 -2.57 7.05 -13.09
N THR A 52 -2.15 6.52 -11.94
CA THR A 52 -2.20 7.24 -10.65
C THR A 52 -1.30 8.46 -10.66
N TYR A 53 -0.06 8.33 -11.15
CA TYR A 53 0.86 9.46 -11.28
C TYR A 53 0.31 10.55 -12.21
N LEU A 54 -0.24 10.18 -13.37
CA LEU A 54 -0.79 11.14 -14.33
C LEU A 54 -1.96 11.92 -13.72
N LYS A 55 -2.90 11.25 -13.05
CA LYS A 55 -4.02 11.89 -12.37
C LYS A 55 -3.54 12.83 -11.26
N LEU A 56 -2.60 12.40 -10.42
CA LEU A 56 -2.03 13.22 -9.36
C LEU A 56 -1.27 14.43 -9.91
N ARG A 57 -0.51 14.25 -10.99
CA ARG A 57 0.22 15.32 -11.66
C ARG A 57 -0.74 16.36 -12.24
N GLU A 58 -1.73 15.92 -13.02
CA GLU A 58 -2.69 16.83 -13.65
C GLU A 58 -3.45 17.63 -12.60
N THR A 59 -3.94 16.96 -11.55
CA THR A 59 -4.66 17.63 -10.46
C THR A 59 -3.76 18.57 -9.66
N ALA A 60 -2.51 18.21 -9.37
CA ALA A 60 -1.56 19.10 -8.71
C ALA A 60 -1.25 20.35 -9.55
N LEU A 61 -1.07 20.19 -10.87
CA LEU A 61 -0.77 21.30 -11.77
C LEU A 61 -1.97 22.24 -12.02
N THR A 62 -3.20 21.84 -11.69
CA THR A 62 -4.36 22.75 -11.76
C THR A 62 -4.31 23.89 -10.75
N GLY A 63 -3.49 23.76 -9.69
CA GLY A 63 -3.45 24.72 -8.58
C GLY A 63 -4.67 24.65 -7.65
N ASN A 64 -5.63 23.76 -7.91
CA ASN A 64 -6.75 23.52 -7.00
C ASN A 64 -6.47 22.30 -6.11
N LEU A 65 -6.14 22.58 -4.85
CA LEU A 65 -5.78 21.56 -3.88
C LEU A 65 -6.91 20.54 -3.62
N ALA A 66 -8.18 20.92 -3.76
CA ALA A 66 -9.29 20.00 -3.53
C ALA A 66 -9.31 18.84 -4.55
N PHE A 67 -9.01 19.11 -5.82
CA PHE A 67 -8.92 18.05 -6.83
C PHE A 67 -7.75 17.10 -6.58
N PHE A 68 -6.62 17.66 -6.15
CA PHE A 68 -5.47 16.85 -5.75
C PHE A 68 -5.81 15.98 -4.54
N GLN A 69 -6.46 16.54 -3.51
CA GLN A 69 -6.90 15.80 -2.33
C GLN A 69 -7.87 14.67 -2.68
N THR A 70 -8.80 14.88 -3.61
CA THR A 70 -9.69 13.80 -4.10
C THR A 70 -8.90 12.72 -4.83
N ALA A 71 -8.00 13.09 -5.74
CA ALA A 71 -7.17 12.12 -6.45
C ALA A 71 -6.24 11.34 -5.51
N LEU A 72 -5.73 11.98 -4.46
CA LEU A 72 -4.91 11.36 -3.42
C LEU A 72 -5.73 10.41 -2.54
N ALA A 73 -6.94 10.82 -2.16
CA ALA A 73 -7.89 9.99 -1.43
C ALA A 73 -8.21 8.71 -2.20
N ASP A 74 -8.52 8.83 -3.49
CA ASP A 74 -8.78 7.68 -4.38
C ASP A 74 -7.55 6.78 -4.52
N ALA A 75 -6.35 7.37 -4.68
CA ALA A 75 -5.11 6.63 -4.89
C ALA A 75 -4.67 5.84 -3.66
N LEU A 76 -4.88 6.40 -2.47
CA LEU A 76 -4.52 5.77 -1.20
C LEU A 76 -5.68 4.99 -0.58
N ASP A 77 -6.90 5.10 -1.12
CA ASP A 77 -8.12 4.50 -0.58
C ASP A 77 -8.31 4.92 0.90
N ILE A 78 -8.36 6.24 1.10
CA ILE A 78 -8.61 6.93 2.37
C ILE A 78 -9.74 7.96 2.19
N ASP A 79 -10.29 8.48 3.28
CA ASP A 79 -11.29 9.54 3.21
C ASP A 79 -10.70 10.90 2.85
N PHE A 80 -11.53 11.75 2.26
CA PHE A 80 -11.16 13.10 1.85
C PHE A 80 -10.61 13.95 3.00
N ALA A 81 -11.14 13.80 4.22
CA ALA A 81 -10.65 14.56 5.37
C ALA A 81 -9.21 14.17 5.76
N THR A 82 -8.85 12.90 5.63
CA THR A 82 -7.48 12.44 5.87
C THR A 82 -6.55 12.84 4.72
N ALA A 83 -6.99 12.78 3.47
CA ALA A 83 -6.21 13.29 2.34
C ALA A 83 -5.94 14.80 2.48
N ARG A 84 -6.95 15.57 2.92
CA ARG A 84 -6.82 16.99 3.22
C ARG A 84 -5.81 17.25 4.33
N SER A 85 -5.89 16.52 5.45
CA SER A 85 -4.93 16.69 6.54
C SER A 85 -3.49 16.36 6.14
N ILE A 86 -3.28 15.37 5.26
CA ILE A 86 -1.95 15.05 4.70
C ILE A 86 -1.35 16.23 3.92
N THR A 87 -2.18 16.98 3.20
CA THR A 87 -1.74 18.14 2.38
C THR A 87 -1.72 19.47 3.13
N GLU A 88 -2.51 19.63 4.18
CA GLU A 88 -2.60 20.88 4.95
C GLU A 88 -1.67 20.90 6.17
N GLN A 89 -1.17 19.73 6.60
CA GLN A 89 -0.14 19.65 7.64
C GLN A 89 1.06 20.52 7.27
N SER A 90 1.66 21.15 8.28
CA SER A 90 2.82 22.00 8.10
C SER A 90 3.99 21.18 7.50
N GLY A 91 4.31 21.51 6.26
CA GLY A 91 5.35 20.85 5.48
C GLY A 91 4.89 19.60 4.74
N TYR A 92 5.78 19.05 3.91
CA TYR A 92 5.48 17.97 2.98
C TYR A 92 5.76 16.55 3.51
N ALA A 93 5.93 16.36 4.82
CA ALA A 93 6.38 15.07 5.38
C ALA A 93 5.33 13.95 5.27
N ALA A 94 4.05 14.27 5.51
CA ALA A 94 2.96 13.33 5.31
C ALA A 94 2.75 13.02 3.83
N LEU A 95 2.81 14.07 2.98
CA LEU A 95 2.78 13.92 1.53
C LEU A 95 3.93 13.03 1.02
N LEU A 96 5.13 13.17 1.56
CA LEU A 96 6.28 12.35 1.19
C LEU A 96 6.04 10.86 1.49
N ALA A 97 5.45 10.55 2.65
CA ALA A 97 5.04 9.18 2.97
C ALA A 97 3.94 8.66 2.04
N ALA A 98 2.95 9.48 1.69
CA ALA A 98 1.92 9.13 0.72
C ALA A 98 2.53 8.78 -0.65
N LEU A 99 3.39 9.64 -1.20
CA LEU A 99 4.02 9.43 -2.51
C LEU A 99 4.94 8.20 -2.51
N LYS A 100 5.63 7.93 -1.40
CA LYS A 100 6.48 6.74 -1.24
C LYS A 100 5.67 5.45 -1.18
N ALA A 101 4.51 5.47 -0.53
CA ALA A 101 3.60 4.31 -0.49
C ALA A 101 3.03 3.97 -1.87
N LEU A 102 2.81 4.98 -2.71
CA LEU A 102 2.41 4.84 -4.13
C LEU A 102 3.55 4.38 -5.05
N ASP A 103 4.73 4.11 -4.51
CA ASP A 103 5.91 3.65 -5.24
C ASP A 103 6.34 4.58 -6.39
N LEU A 104 6.16 5.89 -6.19
CA LEU A 104 6.57 6.88 -7.19
C LEU A 104 8.10 7.04 -7.20
N SER A 105 8.67 7.24 -8.39
CA SER A 105 10.08 7.60 -8.49
C SER A 105 10.33 8.99 -7.88
N GLU A 106 11.58 9.24 -7.49
CA GLU A 106 12.00 10.48 -6.85
C GLU A 106 11.62 11.73 -7.66
N ASP A 107 11.87 11.71 -8.98
CA ASP A 107 11.54 12.84 -9.87
C ASP A 107 10.04 13.12 -9.94
N ARG A 108 9.22 12.06 -9.93
CA ARG A 108 7.76 12.16 -9.99
C ARG A 108 7.19 12.68 -8.67
N ALA A 109 7.72 12.18 -7.56
CA ALA A 109 7.34 12.63 -6.23
C ALA A 109 7.72 14.11 -6.03
N PHE A 110 8.91 14.52 -6.50
CA PHE A 110 9.36 15.89 -6.45
C PHE A 110 8.45 16.82 -7.25
N LEU A 111 8.10 16.46 -8.49
CA LEU A 111 7.23 17.27 -9.33
C LEU A 111 5.86 17.51 -8.68
N ILE A 112 5.27 16.47 -8.08
CA ILE A 112 4.02 16.61 -7.33
C ILE A 112 4.22 17.51 -6.09
N ALA A 113 5.29 17.31 -5.33
CA ALA A 113 5.55 18.08 -4.12
C ALA A 113 5.72 19.58 -4.41
N VAL A 114 6.43 19.95 -5.48
CA VAL A 114 6.60 21.35 -5.90
C VAL A 114 5.29 21.96 -6.39
N ALA A 115 4.48 21.19 -7.12
CA ALA A 115 3.19 21.67 -7.60
C ALA A 115 2.20 21.93 -6.46
N VAL A 116 2.21 21.09 -5.41
CA VAL A 116 1.33 21.23 -4.24
C VAL A 116 1.85 22.30 -3.26
N HIS A 117 3.16 22.38 -3.07
CA HIS A 117 3.80 23.29 -2.10
C HIS A 117 4.91 24.13 -2.76
N PRO A 118 4.58 25.06 -3.69
CA PRO A 118 5.60 25.84 -4.39
C PRO A 118 6.46 26.70 -3.44
N GLY A 119 5.91 27.13 -2.30
CA GLY A 119 6.62 27.93 -1.30
C GLY A 119 7.71 27.19 -0.52
N GLU A 120 7.71 25.85 -0.50
CA GLU A 120 8.67 25.04 0.26
C GLU A 120 10.01 24.85 -0.49
N PHE A 121 10.08 25.26 -1.76
CA PHE A 121 11.24 25.04 -2.64
C PHE A 121 11.84 26.32 -3.23
N PRO A 122 12.20 27.34 -2.42
CA PRO A 122 12.73 28.61 -2.94
C PRO A 122 14.20 28.51 -3.40
N HIS A 123 14.97 27.53 -2.91
CA HIS A 123 16.40 27.42 -3.19
C HIS A 123 16.86 25.96 -3.41
N PRO A 124 17.96 25.71 -4.15
CA PRO A 124 18.44 24.36 -4.46
C PRO A 124 18.68 23.46 -3.23
N GLN A 125 19.05 24.03 -2.08
CA GLN A 125 19.26 23.27 -0.85
C GLN A 125 17.96 22.62 -0.32
N ALA A 126 16.78 23.20 -0.60
CA ALA A 126 15.49 22.64 -0.19
C ALA A 126 15.14 21.42 -1.05
N ILE A 127 15.47 21.50 -2.34
CA ILE A 127 15.36 20.38 -3.27
C ILE A 127 16.25 19.24 -2.77
N ARG A 128 17.54 19.49 -2.49
CA ARG A 128 18.46 18.47 -1.97
C ARG A 128 17.92 17.80 -0.71
N LEU A 129 17.43 18.59 0.25
CA LEU A 129 16.86 18.08 1.49
C LEU A 129 15.62 17.21 1.26
N PHE A 130 14.78 17.55 0.29
CA PHE A 130 13.64 16.72 -0.10
C PHE A 130 14.10 15.37 -0.65
N LEU A 131 15.05 15.36 -1.59
CA LEU A 131 15.56 14.13 -2.20
C LEU A 131 16.21 13.23 -1.15
N ASP A 132 17.03 13.80 -0.26
CA ASP A 132 17.68 13.06 0.83
C ASP A 132 16.63 12.41 1.75
N ARG A 133 15.59 13.16 2.15
CA ARG A 133 14.48 12.62 2.96
C ARG A 133 13.68 11.54 2.21
N TYR A 134 13.48 11.70 0.90
CA TYR A 134 12.76 10.72 0.08
C TYR A 134 13.51 9.39 -0.06
N ARG A 135 14.85 9.45 -0.13
CA ARG A 135 15.72 8.27 -0.17
C ARG A 135 15.80 7.58 1.18
N LEU A 136 15.88 8.35 2.27
CA LEU A 136 15.91 7.82 3.63
C LEU A 136 14.56 7.19 4.06
N LEU A 137 13.43 7.66 3.52
CA LEU A 137 12.15 7.06 3.83
C LEU A 137 11.99 5.71 3.12
N HIS A 138 11.97 4.63 3.91
CA HIS A 138 11.68 3.30 3.41
C HIS A 138 10.20 3.14 3.02
N ARG A 139 9.97 2.41 1.92
CA ARG A 139 8.63 2.13 1.41
C ARG A 139 7.74 1.41 2.44
N GLU A 140 8.31 0.51 3.24
CA GLU A 140 7.58 -0.21 4.28
C GLU A 140 7.05 0.74 5.36
N ALA A 141 7.89 1.64 5.87
CA ALA A 141 7.48 2.65 6.84
C ALA A 141 6.40 3.60 6.27
N ALA A 142 6.45 3.89 4.98
CA ALA A 142 5.42 4.66 4.29
C ALA A 142 4.09 3.89 4.22
N LEU A 143 4.12 2.60 3.88
CA LEU A 143 2.93 1.74 3.86
C LEU A 143 2.30 1.61 5.25
N ASP A 144 3.11 1.52 6.31
CA ASP A 144 2.59 1.47 7.68
C ASP A 144 1.86 2.75 8.09
N LYS A 145 2.35 3.92 7.65
CA LYS A 145 1.62 5.19 7.83
C LYS A 145 0.30 5.19 7.09
N VAL A 146 0.26 4.71 5.84
CA VAL A 146 -0.99 4.60 5.07
C VAL A 146 -1.97 3.63 5.74
N ARG A 147 -1.50 2.51 6.29
CA ARG A 147 -2.33 1.59 7.07
C ARG A 147 -2.93 2.26 8.29
N ALA A 148 -2.15 3.07 9.01
CA ALA A 148 -2.64 3.83 10.16
C ALA A 148 -3.73 4.83 9.74
N TRP A 149 -3.54 5.54 8.62
CA TRP A 149 -4.55 6.45 8.06
C TRP A 149 -5.83 5.73 7.66
N LYS A 150 -5.73 4.58 6.97
CA LYS A 150 -6.89 3.75 6.63
C LYS A 150 -7.65 3.28 7.86
N ALA A 151 -6.94 2.85 8.90
CA ALA A 151 -7.57 2.45 10.16
C ALA A 151 -8.31 3.62 10.83
N GLU A 152 -7.74 4.82 10.74
CA GLU A 152 -8.38 6.04 11.24
C GLU A 152 -9.64 6.41 10.44
N THR A 153 -9.58 6.31 9.11
CA THR A 153 -10.73 6.47 8.19
C THR A 153 -11.87 5.51 8.56
N LEU A 154 -11.56 4.21 8.70
CA LEU A 154 -12.55 3.20 9.07
C LEU A 154 -13.16 3.47 10.46
N SER A 155 -12.32 3.88 11.42
CA SER A 155 -12.77 4.23 12.78
C SER A 155 -13.73 5.43 12.78
N ARG A 156 -13.45 6.45 11.96
CA ARG A 156 -14.34 7.61 11.78
C ARG A 156 -15.66 7.20 11.15
N ALA A 157 -15.64 6.35 10.11
CA ALA A 157 -16.85 5.86 9.45
C ALA A 157 -17.77 5.08 10.42
N ILE A 158 -17.20 4.19 11.22
CA ILE A 158 -17.96 3.41 12.23
C ILE A 158 -18.58 4.34 13.29
N ARG A 159 -17.82 5.32 13.78
CA ARG A 159 -18.32 6.30 14.75
C ARG A 159 -19.47 7.15 14.18
N GLY A 160 -19.36 7.59 12.92
CA GLY A 160 -20.41 8.34 12.24
C GLY A 160 -21.71 7.55 12.16
N ASN A 161 -21.64 6.29 11.73
CA ASN A 161 -22.81 5.42 11.59
C ASN A 161 -23.50 5.11 12.94
N ALA A 162 -22.73 4.96 14.02
CA ALA A 162 -23.27 4.76 15.36
C ALA A 162 -24.10 5.97 15.85
N ILE A 163 -23.66 7.20 15.52
CA ILE A 163 -24.37 8.44 15.88
C ILE A 163 -25.69 8.57 15.10
N GLU A 164 -25.70 8.23 13.81
CA GLU A 164 -26.91 8.26 12.98
C GLU A 164 -27.95 7.24 13.44
N THR A 165 -27.51 6.03 13.78
CA THR A 165 -28.39 4.97 14.31
C THR A 165 -29.00 5.38 15.67
N GLY A 166 -28.23 6.01 16.56
CA GLY A 166 -28.74 6.51 17.85
C GLY A 166 -29.75 7.67 17.71
N ARG A 167 -29.55 8.57 16.73
CA ARG A 167 -30.51 9.66 16.44
C ARG A 167 -31.84 9.14 15.89
N HIS A 168 -31.82 8.09 15.08
CA HIS A 168 -33.05 7.47 14.57
C HIS A 168 -33.86 6.74 15.67
N ALA A 169 -33.20 6.10 16.63
CA ALA A 169 -33.89 5.47 17.77
C ALA A 169 -34.59 6.51 18.67
N SER A 170 -33.92 7.65 18.93
CA SER A 170 -34.45 8.71 19.81
C SER A 170 -35.68 9.44 19.24
N ASN A 171 -35.89 9.43 17.92
CA ASN A 171 -37.02 10.11 17.28
C ASN A 171 -38.30 9.24 17.19
N SER A 172 -38.26 8.00 17.68
CA SER A 172 -39.39 7.06 17.56
C SER A 172 -40.34 7.05 18.76
N ASP A 173 -39.94 7.63 19.90
CA ASP A 173 -40.72 7.56 21.15
C ASP A 173 -41.75 8.69 21.34
N ASP A 174 -41.68 9.76 20.54
CA ASP A 174 -42.56 10.94 20.72
C ASP A 174 -43.91 10.85 19.98
N LYS A 175 -44.13 9.81 19.16
CA LYS A 175 -45.38 9.65 18.39
C LYS A 175 -46.48 8.86 19.10
N ALA A 176 -46.20 8.27 20.26
CA ALA A 176 -47.15 7.42 20.99
C ALA A 176 -47.93 8.15 22.11
N ALA A 177 -47.49 9.33 22.56
CA ALA A 177 -48.08 9.99 23.74
C ALA A 177 -49.29 10.92 23.46
N GLY A 178 -49.67 11.14 22.20
CA GLY A 178 -50.63 12.20 21.81
C GLY A 178 -52.08 11.77 21.52
N ARG A 179 -52.48 10.50 21.73
CA ARG A 179 -53.83 10.03 21.35
C ARG A 179 -54.62 9.46 22.52
N LYS A 180 -55.00 10.30 23.49
CA LYS A 180 -56.29 10.17 24.21
C LYS A 180 -56.84 11.56 24.51
N ALA A 181 -57.79 11.97 23.66
CA ALA A 181 -58.74 13.04 23.92
C ALA A 181 -60.13 12.42 23.95
N SER A 182 -61.00 13.06 24.75
CA SER A 182 -62.46 12.92 24.85
C SER A 182 -62.99 11.85 25.80
#